data_AF-A0A8T3MTS0-F1
#
_entry.id   AF-A0A8T3MTS0-F1
#
_cell.length_a   1.000
_cell.length_b   1.000
_cell.length_c   1.000
_cell.angle_alpha   90.00
_cell.angle_beta   90.00
_cell.angle_gamma   90.00
#
_symmetry.space_group_name_H-M   'P 1'
#
loop_
_entity.id
_entity.type
_entity.pdbx_description
1 polymer ?
#
loop_
_entity_poly.entity_id
_entity_poly.type
_entity_poly.pdbx_seq_one_letter_code
_entity_poly.pdbx_strand_id
1 'polypeptide(L)'
;MRQRRHFGRFGLGLSTAVLGLFLAVTPTLACGGLIGPNGAVNLLRTTTLAGYHDGIEHYVTSFEFAGGGGAFGSITPLPGIPTSVVKGGDWTLQRLIRETSPQFDARLGAVAAPAASAGAVELMKVKIDALDITVLKGGAADIGAWAKDHGFRLPPDSPEVLDFYAERSPIFLAAAFDADAAANRGQQVGDGTPVHITIPTDNPWVPLRILALGKAGTDQVQADVYLLTDEAPALLPAPTGRNGIRLDHSAPASESLLADLNADRGMDWVPTTSAWLTKVAVDGTAGQLGYDLAIDASGAGRPSPIDAGFTMPGAIVPPAQFDLSRLLLALAFVATGLVGIAMISRARPSTGRPIGW
;
A
#
# COMPACT_ATOMS: atom_id res chain seq x y z
N MET A 1 9.73 -72.52 -52.11
CA MET A 1 11.10 -71.98 -51.98
C MET A 1 11.08 -70.70 -51.14
N ARG A 2 12.24 -70.06 -50.89
CA ARG A 2 12.47 -69.07 -49.81
C ARG A 2 12.94 -67.71 -50.37
N GLN A 3 12.61 -66.58 -49.71
CA GLN A 3 13.18 -65.22 -49.94
C GLN A 3 12.85 -64.57 -51.33
N ARG A 4 13.09 -63.29 -51.68
CA ARG A 4 13.27 -61.90 -51.08
C ARG A 4 13.08 -60.90 -52.27
N ARG A 5 13.02 -59.55 -52.22
CA ARG A 5 13.32 -58.42 -51.29
C ARG A 5 12.06 -57.50 -51.20
N HIS A 6 11.75 -56.64 -50.20
CA HIS A 6 12.43 -55.59 -49.40
C HIS A 6 12.25 -54.14 -49.92
N PHE A 7 11.89 -53.22 -49.00
CA PHE A 7 11.67 -51.74 -49.14
C PHE A 7 10.42 -51.27 -49.94
N GLY A 8 9.70 -50.21 -49.51
CA GLY A 8 9.80 -49.55 -48.18
C GLY A 8 9.01 -48.24 -47.94
N ARG A 9 7.87 -48.36 -47.21
CA ARG A 9 7.26 -47.37 -46.25
C ARG A 9 6.69 -46.04 -46.78
N PHE A 10 5.80 -45.47 -45.93
CA PHE A 10 5.09 -44.18 -45.99
C PHE A 10 4.01 -44.03 -47.10
N GLY A 11 2.77 -43.61 -46.82
CA GLY A 11 2.04 -43.53 -45.54
C GLY A 11 1.27 -42.21 -45.35
N LEU A 12 0.01 -42.30 -44.89
CA LEU A 12 -0.78 -41.18 -44.35
C LEU A 12 -1.99 -41.73 -43.59
N GLY A 13 -2.10 -41.40 -42.30
CA GLY A 13 -3.31 -41.60 -41.50
C GLY A 13 -3.81 -40.23 -41.03
N LEU A 14 -5.10 -39.94 -41.21
CA LEU A 14 -5.68 -38.67 -40.78
C LEU A 14 -6.03 -38.74 -39.28
N SER A 15 -5.17 -38.16 -38.44
CA SER A 15 -5.48 -37.84 -37.05
C SER A 15 -5.83 -36.36 -36.95
N THR A 16 -7.06 -36.04 -36.54
CA THR A 16 -7.52 -34.66 -36.35
C THR A 16 -6.88 -34.04 -35.12
N ALA A 17 -5.75 -33.36 -35.32
CA ALA A 17 -5.09 -32.59 -34.28
C ALA A 17 -5.91 -31.33 -33.95
N VAL A 18 -6.59 -31.34 -32.80
CA VAL A 18 -7.12 -30.10 -32.20
C VAL A 18 -5.92 -29.32 -31.68
N LEU A 19 -5.49 -28.32 -32.44
CA LEU A 19 -4.38 -27.45 -32.06
C LEU A 19 -4.85 -26.50 -30.95
N GLY A 20 -4.73 -26.95 -29.70
CA GLY A 20 -5.07 -26.15 -28.53
C GLY A 20 -4.20 -24.91 -28.46
N LEU A 21 -4.78 -23.75 -28.77
CA LEU A 21 -4.14 -22.46 -28.58
C LEU A 21 -4.06 -22.18 -27.08
N PHE A 22 -2.98 -22.65 -26.45
CA PHE A 22 -2.60 -22.21 -25.12
C PHE A 22 -2.28 -20.72 -25.18
N LEU A 23 -3.29 -19.90 -24.86
CA LEU A 23 -3.06 -18.55 -24.36
C LEU A 23 -2.24 -18.71 -23.08
N ALA A 24 -0.93 -18.51 -23.21
CA ALA A 24 -0.04 -18.37 -22.08
C ALA A 24 -0.40 -17.07 -21.37
N VAL A 25 -1.36 -17.14 -20.44
CA VAL A 25 -1.59 -16.11 -19.44
C VAL A 25 -0.33 -16.09 -18.58
N THR A 26 0.62 -15.23 -18.97
CA THR A 26 1.79 -14.90 -18.16
C THR A 26 1.29 -14.50 -16.77
N PRO A 27 1.78 -15.08 -15.67
CA PRO A 27 1.32 -14.70 -14.34
C PRO A 27 1.64 -13.22 -14.11
N THR A 28 0.60 -12.41 -14.16
CA THR A 28 0.68 -10.97 -14.02
C THR A 28 0.74 -10.60 -12.56
N LEU A 29 1.58 -9.60 -12.25
CA LEU A 29 1.54 -8.71 -11.08
C LEU A 29 2.27 -9.24 -9.83
N ALA A 30 3.27 -8.45 -9.43
CA ALA A 30 4.08 -8.58 -8.21
C ALA A 30 4.54 -7.17 -7.83
N CYS A 31 4.54 -6.79 -6.55
CA CYS A 31 4.35 -5.39 -6.14
C CYS A 31 5.40 -4.93 -5.13
N GLY A 32 6.16 -3.86 -5.41
CA GLY A 32 7.27 -3.45 -4.53
C GLY A 32 8.62 -3.45 -5.23
N GLY A 33 9.44 -2.46 -4.89
CA GLY A 33 10.85 -2.36 -5.26
C GLY A 33 11.72 -3.38 -4.52
N LEU A 34 11.78 -4.59 -5.05
CA LEU A 34 12.52 -5.71 -4.49
C LEU A 34 13.78 -6.03 -5.30
N ILE A 35 14.90 -6.13 -4.59
CA ILE A 35 16.23 -6.10 -5.16
C ILE A 35 16.92 -7.43 -4.87
N GLY A 36 17.12 -8.27 -5.90
CA GLY A 36 17.83 -9.54 -5.77
C GLY A 36 19.21 -9.54 -6.46
N PRO A 37 20.03 -10.60 -6.27
CA PRO A 37 21.36 -10.69 -6.84
C PRO A 37 21.36 -10.85 -8.38
N ASN A 38 20.21 -11.24 -8.96
CA ASN A 38 20.02 -11.51 -10.38
C ASN A 38 19.02 -10.57 -11.07
N GLY A 39 18.44 -9.60 -10.34
CA GLY A 39 17.36 -8.74 -10.83
C GLY A 39 16.21 -8.64 -9.81
N ALA A 40 15.05 -8.16 -10.26
CA ALA A 40 13.87 -8.02 -9.42
C ALA A 40 13.36 -9.38 -8.89
N VAL A 41 12.91 -9.40 -7.63
CA VAL A 41 12.22 -10.55 -7.02
C VAL A 41 10.75 -10.21 -6.82
N ASN A 42 9.87 -11.17 -7.04
CA ASN A 42 8.44 -10.98 -6.98
C ASN A 42 7.92 -11.03 -5.54
N LEU A 43 7.54 -9.87 -5.00
CA LEU A 43 6.61 -9.83 -3.85
C LEU A 43 5.23 -10.31 -4.33
N LEU A 44 4.54 -11.06 -3.48
CA LEU A 44 3.09 -11.26 -3.61
C LEU A 44 2.35 -9.96 -3.22
N ARG A 45 1.01 -10.00 -3.25
CA ARG A 45 0.15 -8.85 -2.98
C ARG A 45 0.44 -8.27 -1.58
N THR A 46 1.03 -7.07 -1.51
CA THR A 46 1.31 -6.43 -0.22
C THR A 46 0.01 -6.14 0.52
N THR A 47 -0.02 -6.44 1.82
CA THR A 47 -1.02 -5.88 2.74
C THR A 47 -0.32 -5.06 3.80
N THR A 48 -0.76 -3.82 3.97
CA THR A 48 -0.16 -2.82 4.86
C THR A 48 -1.25 -2.13 5.67
N LEU A 49 -1.00 -1.91 6.96
CA LEU A 49 -1.75 -1.01 7.83
C LEU A 49 -0.87 0.20 8.14
N ALA A 50 -1.32 1.39 7.81
CA ALA A 50 -0.84 2.64 8.38
C ALA A 50 -1.83 3.08 9.48
N GLY A 51 -1.59 2.62 10.70
CA GLY A 51 -2.32 3.08 11.87
C GLY A 51 -1.80 4.43 12.35
N TYR A 52 -2.64 5.30 12.88
CA TYR A 52 -2.20 6.58 13.45
C TYR A 52 -3.07 6.99 14.64
N HIS A 53 -2.41 7.24 15.77
CA HIS A 53 -3.02 7.63 17.04
C HIS A 53 -2.03 8.50 17.83
N ASP A 54 -2.51 9.52 18.55
CA ASP A 54 -1.71 10.34 19.50
C ASP A 54 -0.36 10.90 18.96
N GLY A 55 -0.27 11.20 17.66
CA GLY A 55 0.96 11.72 17.03
C GLY A 55 1.97 10.64 16.59
N ILE A 56 1.55 9.38 16.57
CA ILE A 56 2.40 8.23 16.28
C ILE A 56 1.77 7.40 15.16
N GLU A 57 2.53 7.16 14.10
CA GLU A 57 2.21 6.18 13.07
C GLU A 57 2.69 4.78 13.49
N HIS A 58 1.79 3.81 13.34
CA HIS A 58 2.00 2.39 13.59
C HIS A 58 1.88 1.67 12.24
N TYR A 59 2.99 1.67 11.49
CA TYR A 59 3.06 1.07 10.16
C TYR A 59 3.34 -0.43 10.30
N VAL A 60 2.34 -1.27 10.03
CA VAL A 60 2.44 -2.73 10.05
C VAL A 60 2.36 -3.25 8.62
N THR A 61 3.39 -3.92 8.14
CA THR A 61 3.41 -4.47 6.78
C THR A 61 3.83 -5.94 6.76
N SER A 62 3.13 -6.73 5.96
CA SER A 62 3.52 -8.10 5.63
C SER A 62 4.44 -8.09 4.41
N PHE A 63 5.56 -8.81 4.48
CA PHE A 63 6.37 -9.12 3.31
C PHE A 63 6.17 -10.58 2.92
N GLU A 64 5.43 -10.80 1.83
CA GLU A 64 5.19 -12.13 1.23
C GLU A 64 6.00 -12.27 -0.06
N PHE A 65 6.83 -13.30 -0.16
CA PHE A 65 7.77 -13.47 -1.28
C PHE A 65 7.50 -14.77 -2.04
N ALA A 66 7.69 -14.77 -3.36
CA ALA A 66 7.49 -15.96 -4.21
C ALA A 66 8.77 -16.40 -4.94
N GLY A 67 9.61 -17.16 -4.21
CA GLY A 67 10.77 -17.86 -4.76
C GLY A 67 11.99 -16.98 -5.06
N GLY A 68 13.09 -17.63 -5.46
CA GLY A 68 14.30 -16.98 -5.97
C GLY A 68 15.57 -17.35 -5.20
N GLY A 69 16.57 -17.85 -5.94
CA GLY A 69 17.92 -18.13 -5.44
C GLY A 69 18.71 -16.85 -5.17
N GLY A 70 18.35 -16.15 -4.11
CA GLY A 70 19.08 -15.00 -3.57
C GLY A 70 18.47 -14.52 -2.25
N ALA A 71 19.25 -13.80 -1.45
CA ALA A 71 18.69 -12.86 -0.48
C ALA A 71 18.22 -11.66 -1.28
N PHE A 72 17.03 -11.21 -0.95
CA PHE A 72 16.39 -10.11 -1.63
C PHE A 72 15.99 -9.07 -0.60
N GLY A 73 16.25 -7.81 -0.95
CA GLY A 73 15.95 -6.66 -0.11
C GLY A 73 14.72 -5.94 -0.64
N SER A 74 13.71 -5.73 0.21
CA SER A 74 12.77 -4.61 -0.03
C SER A 74 13.37 -3.33 0.54
N ILE A 75 13.07 -2.19 -0.09
CA ILE A 75 13.32 -0.86 0.48
C ILE A 75 11.97 -0.17 0.64
N THR A 76 11.66 0.23 1.87
CA THR A 76 10.45 0.97 2.25
C THR A 76 10.86 2.35 2.77
N PRO A 77 10.61 3.43 2.01
CA PRO A 77 10.74 4.81 2.50
C PRO A 77 9.84 5.04 3.71
N LEU A 78 10.29 5.81 4.70
CA LEU A 78 9.55 6.09 5.94
C LEU A 78 9.31 7.60 6.15
N PRO A 79 8.16 8.02 6.72
CA PRO A 79 7.89 9.42 7.04
C PRO A 79 8.92 10.09 7.97
N GLY A 80 9.48 9.31 8.90
CA GLY A 80 10.42 9.80 9.90
C GLY A 80 11.30 8.70 10.45
N ILE A 81 12.10 9.03 11.49
CA ILE A 81 12.95 8.06 12.17
C ILE A 81 12.07 7.21 13.10
N PRO A 82 12.00 5.88 12.92
CA PRO A 82 11.22 5.02 13.80
C PRO A 82 11.83 4.96 15.21
N THR A 83 10.98 4.99 16.23
CA THR A 83 11.36 4.75 17.63
C THR A 83 11.48 3.27 17.95
N SER A 84 10.80 2.40 17.19
CA SER A 84 10.96 0.95 17.26
C SER A 84 10.69 0.28 15.90
N VAL A 85 11.28 -0.90 15.74
CA VAL A 85 11.00 -1.86 14.66
C VAL A 85 10.94 -3.24 15.31
N VAL A 86 9.77 -3.88 15.28
CA VAL A 86 9.49 -5.12 16.00
C VAL A 86 8.69 -6.10 15.14
N LYS A 87 8.58 -7.37 15.57
CA LYS A 87 7.62 -8.30 14.97
C LYS A 87 6.20 -7.79 15.23
N GLY A 88 5.41 -7.63 14.17
CA GLY A 88 4.02 -7.23 14.29
C GLY A 88 3.09 -8.33 14.81
N GLY A 89 1.80 -7.99 14.86
CA GLY A 89 0.72 -8.89 15.26
C GLY A 89 0.62 -10.16 14.39
N ASP A 90 0.18 -11.27 15.01
CA ASP A 90 0.04 -12.57 14.35
C ASP A 90 -1.20 -12.67 13.44
N TRP A 91 -2.21 -11.80 13.61
CA TRP A 91 -3.47 -11.86 12.84
C TRP A 91 -4.05 -10.51 12.40
N THR A 92 -3.44 -9.38 12.78
CA THR A 92 -3.91 -8.00 12.50
C THR A 92 -4.32 -7.77 11.04
N LEU A 93 -3.44 -8.09 10.09
CA LEU A 93 -3.68 -7.83 8.67
C LEU A 93 -4.76 -8.77 8.11
N GLN A 94 -4.75 -10.04 8.55
CA GLN A 94 -5.75 -11.05 8.24
C GLN A 94 -7.13 -10.67 8.80
N ARG A 95 -7.17 -10.03 9.96
CA ARG A 95 -8.40 -9.53 10.61
C ARG A 95 -8.98 -8.32 9.88
N LEU A 96 -8.14 -7.41 9.37
CA LEU A 96 -8.53 -6.29 8.50
C LEU A 96 -9.05 -6.77 7.13
N ILE A 97 -8.38 -7.76 6.53
CA ILE A 97 -8.87 -8.46 5.33
C ILE A 97 -10.25 -9.08 5.60
N ARG A 98 -10.43 -9.75 6.74
CA ARG A 98 -11.72 -10.38 7.13
C ARG A 98 -12.86 -9.38 7.38
N GLU A 99 -12.58 -8.17 7.87
CA GLU A 99 -13.61 -7.12 8.06
C GLU A 99 -14.10 -6.56 6.72
N THR A 100 -13.19 -6.44 5.74
CA THR A 100 -13.42 -5.66 4.51
C THR A 100 -13.61 -6.49 3.25
N SER A 101 -13.41 -7.81 3.32
CA SER A 101 -13.67 -8.73 2.21
C SER A 101 -15.11 -9.24 2.25
N PRO A 102 -15.89 -9.15 1.15
CA PRO A 102 -17.17 -9.84 1.04
C PRO A 102 -16.99 -11.35 1.25
N GLN A 103 -17.70 -11.94 2.22
CA GLN A 103 -17.51 -13.34 2.57
C GLN A 103 -18.16 -14.26 1.53
N PHE A 104 -17.33 -14.77 0.63
CA PHE A 104 -17.62 -15.88 -0.26
C PHE A 104 -16.73 -17.07 0.12
N ASP A 105 -17.36 -18.17 0.55
CA ASP A 105 -16.67 -19.40 0.96
C ASP A 105 -15.93 -20.06 -0.22
N ALA A 106 -14.60 -19.97 -0.27
CA ALA A 106 -13.75 -20.66 -1.23
C ALA A 106 -12.39 -21.04 -0.59
N ARG A 107 -12.01 -22.33 -0.68
CA ARG A 107 -10.76 -22.89 -0.13
C ARG A 107 -9.82 -23.32 -1.27
N LEU A 108 -8.51 -23.01 -1.20
CA LEU A 108 -7.38 -23.63 -1.94
C LEU A 108 -6.01 -22.98 -1.53
N GLY A 109 -4.85 -23.62 -1.80
CA GLY A 109 -3.49 -23.05 -1.53
C GLY A 109 -2.29 -23.98 -1.86
N ALA A 110 -1.04 -23.45 -1.94
CA ALA A 110 0.26 -24.17 -2.13
C ALA A 110 1.52 -23.21 -1.96
N VAL A 111 2.64 -23.54 -1.26
CA VAL A 111 3.98 -24.18 -1.62
C VAL A 111 5.16 -23.23 -2.07
N ALA A 112 6.47 -23.55 -1.79
CA ALA A 112 7.60 -22.58 -1.56
C ALA A 112 9.08 -22.84 -2.09
N ALA A 113 10.03 -21.84 -2.10
CA ALA A 113 11.53 -21.95 -2.36
C ALA A 113 12.50 -20.71 -2.02
N PRO A 114 13.87 -20.83 -1.81
CA PRO A 114 14.88 -19.82 -1.25
C PRO A 114 16.23 -19.56 -2.08
N ALA A 115 17.42 -18.89 -1.76
CA ALA A 115 18.12 -18.20 -0.61
C ALA A 115 19.41 -17.26 -0.86
N ALA A 116 19.85 -16.42 0.15
CA ALA A 116 21.20 -15.77 0.50
C ALA A 116 21.92 -14.63 -0.35
N SER A 117 22.67 -13.57 0.12
CA SER A 117 23.22 -13.04 1.44
C SER A 117 23.36 -11.45 1.61
N ALA A 118 24.50 -10.82 2.07
CA ALA A 118 24.69 -9.37 2.52
C ALA A 118 26.19 -8.84 2.46
N GLY A 119 26.69 -7.61 2.85
CA GLY A 119 26.20 -6.42 3.66
C GLY A 119 27.07 -5.08 3.69
N ALA A 120 26.57 -3.94 4.27
CA ALA A 120 27.07 -2.50 4.27
C ALA A 120 26.64 -1.61 5.51
N VAL A 121 26.59 -0.24 5.46
CA VAL A 121 26.55 0.72 6.64
C VAL A 121 25.13 1.13 7.18
N GLU A 122 24.94 1.30 8.50
CA GLU A 122 23.63 1.14 9.16
C GLU A 122 23.30 2.18 10.27
N LEU A 123 22.01 2.44 10.59
CA LEU A 123 21.61 3.21 11.80
C LEU A 123 21.04 2.33 12.93
N MET A 124 20.13 1.41 12.60
CA MET A 124 19.51 0.46 13.55
C MET A 124 19.31 -0.87 12.82
N LYS A 125 19.62 -1.99 13.48
CA LYS A 125 19.49 -3.33 12.90
C LYS A 125 18.73 -4.27 13.85
N VAL A 126 17.76 -5.00 13.30
CA VAL A 126 16.90 -5.94 14.04
C VAL A 126 16.66 -7.20 13.19
N LYS A 127 16.98 -8.39 13.70
CA LYS A 127 16.54 -9.66 13.08
C LYS A 127 15.13 -10.02 13.58
N ILE A 128 14.19 -10.14 12.65
CA ILE A 128 12.80 -10.55 12.87
C ILE A 128 12.56 -11.84 12.09
N ASP A 129 12.45 -12.98 12.78
CA ASP A 129 12.37 -14.32 12.18
C ASP A 129 13.49 -14.59 11.16
N ALA A 130 13.20 -14.42 9.87
CA ALA A 130 14.10 -14.59 8.73
C ALA A 130 14.44 -13.28 8.00
N LEU A 131 14.05 -12.12 8.55
CA LEU A 131 14.37 -10.81 8.01
C LEU A 131 15.46 -10.13 8.84
N ASP A 132 16.55 -9.71 8.19
CA ASP A 132 17.49 -8.73 8.72
C ASP A 132 16.99 -7.33 8.33
N ILE A 133 16.30 -6.66 9.25
CA ILE A 133 15.80 -5.30 9.05
C ILE A 133 16.88 -4.30 9.42
N THR A 134 17.11 -3.32 8.55
CA THR A 134 18.05 -2.22 8.76
C THR A 134 17.38 -0.89 8.46
N VAL A 135 17.39 0.05 9.41
CA VAL A 135 17.00 1.44 9.16
C VAL A 135 18.22 2.23 8.71
N LEU A 136 18.03 3.04 7.68
CA LEU A 136 19.04 3.80 6.94
C LEU A 136 18.66 5.28 6.91
N LYS A 137 19.67 6.14 6.77
CA LYS A 137 19.50 7.56 6.47
C LYS A 137 20.51 8.01 5.42
N GLY A 138 20.03 8.61 4.33
CA GLY A 138 20.90 9.12 3.26
C GLY A 138 20.11 9.55 2.02
N GLY A 139 20.82 10.06 1.01
CA GLY A 139 20.29 10.29 -0.34
C GLY A 139 20.25 9.00 -1.18
N ALA A 140 19.71 9.06 -2.40
CA ALA A 140 19.67 7.89 -3.30
C ALA A 140 21.06 7.29 -3.56
N ALA A 141 22.10 8.14 -3.61
CA ALA A 141 23.49 7.71 -3.76
C ALA A 141 23.98 6.87 -2.57
N ASP A 142 23.62 7.25 -1.34
CA ASP A 142 24.02 6.54 -0.12
C ASP A 142 23.29 5.19 -0.01
N ILE A 143 21.98 5.20 -0.26
CA ILE A 143 21.13 3.98 -0.28
C ILE A 143 21.54 3.06 -1.44
N GLY A 144 21.97 3.61 -2.58
CA GLY A 144 22.46 2.84 -3.72
C GLY A 144 23.85 2.24 -3.53
N ALA A 145 24.75 2.96 -2.85
CA ALA A 145 26.02 2.40 -2.38
C ALA A 145 25.75 1.28 -1.36
N TRP A 146 24.88 1.52 -0.37
CA TRP A 146 24.47 0.55 0.63
C TRP A 146 23.93 -0.75 0.01
N ALA A 147 23.03 -0.63 -0.96
CA ALA A 147 22.43 -1.77 -1.65
C ALA A 147 23.47 -2.56 -2.45
N LYS A 148 24.31 -1.86 -3.22
CA LYS A 148 25.36 -2.48 -4.04
C LYS A 148 26.39 -3.24 -3.18
N ASP A 149 26.82 -2.64 -2.08
CA ASP A 149 27.79 -3.26 -1.17
C ASP A 149 27.13 -4.40 -0.36
N HIS A 150 25.81 -4.33 -0.11
CA HIS A 150 24.97 -5.48 0.31
C HIS A 150 24.81 -6.58 -0.75
N GLY A 151 25.33 -6.43 -1.98
CA GLY A 151 25.15 -7.40 -3.08
C GLY A 151 23.81 -7.30 -3.81
N PHE A 152 22.95 -6.34 -3.45
CA PHE A 152 21.67 -6.06 -4.10
C PHE A 152 21.88 -5.22 -5.37
N ARG A 153 21.27 -5.62 -6.50
CA ARG A 153 21.36 -4.89 -7.78
C ARG A 153 20.13 -4.01 -8.01
N LEU A 154 20.22 -2.73 -7.65
CA LEU A 154 19.16 -1.74 -7.89
C LEU A 154 18.69 -1.71 -9.37
N PRO A 155 17.37 -1.71 -9.63
CA PRO A 155 16.81 -1.39 -10.94
C PRO A 155 17.28 -0.04 -11.52
N PRO A 156 17.30 0.17 -12.86
CA PRO A 156 17.87 1.37 -13.48
C PRO A 156 17.18 2.70 -13.12
N ASP A 157 15.90 2.63 -12.77
CA ASP A 157 15.03 3.72 -12.32
C ASP A 157 15.22 4.08 -10.83
N SER A 158 15.93 3.24 -10.06
CA SER A 158 16.11 3.42 -8.62
C SER A 158 16.68 4.76 -8.18
N PRO A 159 17.68 5.38 -8.85
CA PRO A 159 18.20 6.67 -8.41
C PRO A 159 17.11 7.75 -8.37
N GLU A 160 16.29 7.85 -9.43
CA GLU A 160 15.22 8.84 -9.55
C GLU A 160 14.10 8.61 -8.53
N VAL A 161 13.69 7.35 -8.34
CA VAL A 161 12.66 6.99 -7.35
C VAL A 161 13.17 7.21 -5.92
N LEU A 162 14.43 6.89 -5.62
CA LEU A 162 15.01 7.09 -4.29
C LEU A 162 15.27 8.57 -4.00
N ASP A 163 15.64 9.40 -4.98
CA ASP A 163 15.80 10.85 -4.79
C ASP A 163 14.44 11.52 -4.50
N PHE A 164 13.38 11.12 -5.23
CA PHE A 164 11.99 11.53 -4.96
C PHE A 164 11.52 11.21 -3.52
N TYR A 165 12.10 10.20 -2.86
CA TYR A 165 11.88 9.97 -1.44
C TYR A 165 12.83 10.79 -0.56
N ALA A 166 14.15 10.75 -0.85
CA ALA A 166 15.17 11.35 0.00
C ALA A 166 15.06 12.87 0.17
N GLU A 167 14.52 13.58 -0.84
CA GLU A 167 14.23 15.03 -0.73
C GLU A 167 13.13 15.34 0.30
N ARG A 168 12.19 14.41 0.53
CA ARG A 168 11.06 14.58 1.47
C ARG A 168 11.33 13.95 2.83
N SER A 169 11.81 12.71 2.84
CA SER A 169 12.35 12.02 4.02
C SER A 169 13.57 11.21 3.61
N PRO A 170 14.76 11.47 4.19
CA PRO A 170 15.96 10.70 3.90
C PRO A 170 15.99 9.34 4.63
N ILE A 171 14.86 8.88 5.21
CA ILE A 171 14.79 7.67 6.02
C ILE A 171 14.21 6.50 5.22
N PHE A 172 14.93 5.39 5.22
CA PHE A 172 14.53 4.16 4.53
C PHE A 172 14.70 2.95 5.45
N LEU A 173 13.76 2.02 5.38
CA LEU A 173 13.88 0.69 5.98
C LEU A 173 14.20 -0.31 4.87
N ALA A 174 15.35 -0.97 4.99
CA ALA A 174 15.71 -2.09 4.14
C ALA A 174 15.46 -3.40 4.89
N ALA A 175 14.73 -4.34 4.28
CA ALA A 175 14.46 -5.66 4.86
C ALA A 175 15.09 -6.75 3.99
N ALA A 176 16.20 -7.33 4.44
CA ALA A 176 16.93 -8.39 3.74
C ALA A 176 16.45 -9.78 4.19
N PHE A 177 16.14 -10.67 3.25
CA PHE A 177 15.64 -12.02 3.56
C PHE A 177 16.76 -13.08 3.67
N ASP A 178 16.92 -13.62 4.87
CA ASP A 178 17.76 -14.76 5.23
C ASP A 178 16.95 -16.06 5.06
N ALA A 179 16.91 -16.56 3.82
CA ALA A 179 16.08 -17.73 3.52
C ALA A 179 16.65 -19.06 4.05
N ASP A 180 17.92 -19.11 4.43
CA ASP A 180 18.46 -20.27 5.16
C ASP A 180 17.87 -20.30 6.57
N ALA A 181 17.74 -19.16 7.24
CA ALA A 181 16.96 -19.07 8.48
C ALA A 181 15.47 -19.40 8.23
N ALA A 182 14.85 -18.92 7.15
CA ALA A 182 13.46 -19.24 6.83
C ALA A 182 13.23 -20.76 6.65
N ALA A 183 14.11 -21.43 5.90
CA ALA A 183 14.07 -22.88 5.68
C ALA A 183 14.25 -23.66 7.00
N ASN A 184 15.19 -23.23 7.86
CA ASN A 184 15.37 -23.82 9.19
C ASN A 184 14.19 -23.58 10.14
N ARG A 185 13.38 -22.53 9.91
CA ARG A 185 12.13 -22.24 10.64
C ARG A 185 10.90 -22.92 10.04
N GLY A 186 11.03 -23.51 8.85
CA GLY A 186 9.91 -24.12 8.11
C GLY A 186 8.94 -23.13 7.48
N GLN A 187 9.30 -21.85 7.36
CA GLN A 187 8.44 -20.80 6.78
C GLN A 187 8.24 -21.03 5.27
N GLN A 188 7.01 -20.84 4.81
CA GLN A 188 6.58 -21.04 3.42
C GLN A 188 6.60 -19.73 2.61
N VAL A 189 6.50 -19.86 1.29
CA VAL A 189 6.09 -18.77 0.38
C VAL A 189 4.64 -18.42 0.73
N GLY A 190 4.38 -17.14 0.95
CA GLY A 190 3.10 -16.66 1.50
C GLY A 190 3.03 -16.64 3.04
N ASP A 191 4.00 -17.21 3.76
CA ASP A 191 4.13 -16.98 5.21
C ASP A 191 4.74 -15.59 5.45
N GLY A 192 3.89 -14.58 5.26
CA GLY A 192 4.23 -13.18 5.52
C GLY A 192 4.78 -13.01 6.93
N THR A 193 5.98 -12.41 7.04
CA THR A 193 6.52 -12.00 8.34
C THR A 193 6.10 -10.55 8.59
N PRO A 194 5.14 -10.28 9.48
CA PRO A 194 4.68 -8.93 9.75
C PRO A 194 5.75 -8.16 10.52
N VAL A 195 6.13 -6.99 10.01
CA VAL A 195 7.00 -6.03 10.69
C VAL A 195 6.15 -4.84 11.09
N HIS A 196 6.21 -4.47 12.36
CA HIS A 196 5.57 -3.28 12.93
C HIS A 196 6.65 -2.24 13.24
N ILE A 197 6.43 -1.04 12.72
CA ILE A 197 7.33 0.10 12.78
C ILE A 197 6.55 1.22 13.47
N THR A 198 7.11 1.78 14.54
CA THR A 198 6.49 2.90 15.28
C THR A 198 7.25 4.19 14.96
N ILE A 199 6.55 5.21 14.45
CA ILE A 199 7.13 6.44 13.91
C ILE A 199 6.38 7.67 14.44
N PRO A 200 6.99 8.53 15.28
CA PRO A 200 6.41 9.83 15.61
C PRO A 200 6.31 10.71 14.35
N THR A 201 5.13 11.23 14.03
CA THR A 201 4.90 12.07 12.84
C THR A 201 3.68 12.99 13.01
N ASP A 202 3.71 14.16 12.36
CA ASP A 202 2.59 15.11 12.36
C ASP A 202 1.39 14.57 11.57
N ASN A 203 1.62 13.71 10.57
CA ASN A 203 0.63 12.94 9.81
C ASN A 203 1.31 11.75 9.12
N PRO A 204 0.59 10.64 8.85
CA PRO A 204 1.15 9.49 8.16
C PRO A 204 1.11 9.64 6.62
N TRP A 205 1.95 8.90 5.91
CA TRP A 205 1.85 8.74 4.45
C TRP A 205 2.38 7.39 3.99
N VAL A 206 1.79 6.83 2.93
CA VAL A 206 2.10 5.48 2.45
C VAL A 206 2.91 5.54 1.13
N PRO A 207 4.11 4.91 1.07
CA PRO A 207 4.94 4.87 -0.13
C PRO A 207 4.27 4.02 -1.23
N LEU A 208 3.53 4.66 -2.14
CA LEU A 208 2.90 3.97 -3.27
C LEU A 208 3.80 3.93 -4.49
N ARG A 209 4.62 4.96 -4.74
CA ARG A 209 5.51 4.99 -5.91
C ARG A 209 6.59 3.91 -5.85
N ILE A 210 7.09 3.56 -4.66
CA ILE A 210 8.05 2.46 -4.49
C ILE A 210 7.48 1.10 -4.93
N LEU A 211 6.13 0.95 -5.00
CA LEU A 211 5.50 -0.27 -5.50
C LEU A 211 5.68 -0.45 -7.01
N ALA A 212 5.95 0.62 -7.75
CA ALA A 212 6.24 0.65 -9.18
C ALA A 212 7.73 0.49 -9.52
N LEU A 213 8.64 0.53 -8.53
CA LEU A 213 10.08 0.49 -8.77
C LEU A 213 10.53 -0.78 -9.51
N GLY A 214 11.32 -0.60 -10.57
CA GLY A 214 11.86 -1.67 -11.40
C GLY A 214 10.87 -2.31 -12.37
N LYS A 215 9.75 -1.65 -12.67
CA LYS A 215 8.69 -2.16 -13.56
C LYS A 215 8.62 -1.40 -14.87
N ALA A 216 8.12 -2.06 -15.92
CA ALA A 216 7.66 -1.34 -17.10
C ALA A 216 6.36 -0.59 -16.77
N GLY A 217 6.16 0.61 -17.33
CA GLY A 217 5.00 1.44 -17.00
C GLY A 217 3.62 0.83 -17.28
N THR A 218 3.57 -0.28 -18.05
CA THR A 218 2.36 -1.07 -18.35
C THR A 218 2.13 -2.26 -17.41
N ASP A 219 3.15 -2.69 -16.66
CA ASP A 219 3.01 -3.71 -15.63
C ASP A 219 2.06 -3.18 -14.55
N GLN A 220 1.26 -4.03 -13.92
CA GLN A 220 0.33 -3.57 -12.89
C GLN A 220 0.78 -3.93 -11.48
N VAL A 221 0.18 -3.22 -10.53
CA VAL A 221 0.52 -3.20 -9.12
C VAL A 221 -0.79 -3.36 -8.36
N GLN A 222 -0.82 -4.34 -7.47
CA GLN A 222 -1.95 -4.70 -6.62
C GLN A 222 -1.51 -4.87 -5.16
N ALA A 223 -2.09 -4.07 -4.27
CA ALA A 223 -1.82 -4.08 -2.84
C ALA A 223 -3.06 -3.58 -2.08
N ASP A 224 -3.20 -3.98 -0.81
CA ASP A 224 -4.24 -3.48 0.07
C ASP A 224 -3.62 -2.56 1.15
N VAL A 225 -4.03 -1.29 1.15
CA VAL A 225 -3.63 -0.30 2.15
C VAL A 225 -4.81 -0.05 3.09
N TYR A 226 -4.62 -0.42 4.34
CA TYR A 226 -5.54 -0.13 5.45
C TYR A 226 -5.04 1.09 6.21
N LEU A 227 -5.96 2.00 6.54
CA LEU A 227 -5.71 3.11 7.45
C LEU A 227 -6.61 2.92 8.68
N LEU A 228 -6.05 3.13 9.87
CA LEU A 228 -6.81 3.17 11.12
C LEU A 228 -6.43 4.45 11.86
N THR A 229 -7.33 5.44 11.82
CA THR A 229 -7.11 6.81 12.32
C THR A 229 -8.18 7.15 13.35
N ASP A 230 -7.91 8.07 14.28
CA ASP A 230 -8.91 8.47 15.29
C ASP A 230 -10.19 9.05 14.64
N GLU A 231 -10.02 9.90 13.63
CA GLU A 231 -11.08 10.56 12.85
C GLU A 231 -11.09 10.12 11.39
N ALA A 232 -12.16 10.46 10.65
CA ALA A 232 -12.28 10.16 9.23
C ALA A 232 -11.20 10.90 8.39
N PRO A 233 -10.27 10.19 7.71
CA PRO A 233 -9.11 10.82 7.13
C PRO A 233 -9.41 11.47 5.77
N ALA A 234 -8.77 12.61 5.51
CA ALA A 234 -8.73 13.21 4.17
C ALA A 234 -7.50 12.70 3.40
N LEU A 235 -7.67 12.33 2.13
CA LEU A 235 -6.65 11.61 1.35
C LEU A 235 -6.20 12.39 0.11
N LEU A 236 -4.90 12.37 -0.18
CA LEU A 236 -4.31 12.95 -1.39
C LEU A 236 -3.27 11.99 -2.01
N PRO A 237 -3.42 11.61 -3.29
CA PRO A 237 -4.57 11.89 -4.16
C PRO A 237 -5.83 11.16 -3.71
N ALA A 238 -7.00 11.72 -4.08
CA ALA A 238 -8.27 11.05 -3.87
C ALA A 238 -8.28 9.67 -4.59
N PRO A 239 -8.74 8.59 -3.93
CA PRO A 239 -8.73 7.25 -4.52
C PRO A 239 -9.89 7.00 -5.50
N THR A 240 -9.78 7.53 -6.73
CA THR A 240 -10.86 7.58 -7.74
C THR A 240 -10.99 6.33 -8.62
N GLY A 241 -10.12 5.33 -8.46
CA GLY A 241 -9.95 4.18 -9.35
C GLY A 241 -9.20 4.53 -10.66
N ARG A 242 -9.38 5.74 -11.20
CA ARG A 242 -8.74 6.17 -12.48
C ARG A 242 -7.23 6.37 -12.34
N ASN A 243 -6.77 6.67 -11.14
CA ASN A 243 -5.37 6.85 -10.80
C ASN A 243 -4.68 5.55 -10.33
N GLY A 244 -5.33 4.38 -10.42
CA GLY A 244 -4.75 3.10 -9.99
C GLY A 244 -4.81 2.84 -8.47
N ILE A 245 -5.51 3.71 -7.74
CA ILE A 245 -5.97 3.45 -6.36
C ILE A 245 -7.46 3.73 -6.23
N ARG A 246 -8.17 2.93 -5.42
CA ARG A 246 -9.64 2.93 -5.29
C ARG A 246 -10.06 2.80 -3.82
N LEU A 247 -11.11 3.51 -3.42
CA LEU A 247 -11.69 3.38 -2.08
C LEU A 247 -12.60 2.15 -2.04
N ASP A 248 -12.20 1.13 -1.27
CA ASP A 248 -12.96 -0.12 -1.11
C ASP A 248 -13.71 -0.18 0.23
N HIS A 249 -13.28 0.59 1.24
CA HIS A 249 -13.96 0.75 2.52
C HIS A 249 -13.65 2.12 3.15
N SER A 250 -14.62 2.72 3.85
CA SER A 250 -14.41 3.90 4.71
C SER A 250 -15.58 4.06 5.68
N ALA A 251 -15.39 3.74 6.96
CA ALA A 251 -16.44 3.78 7.99
C ALA A 251 -15.83 3.83 9.41
N PRO A 252 -16.60 4.16 10.46
CA PRO A 252 -16.19 3.89 11.83
C PRO A 252 -15.87 2.39 12.02
N ALA A 253 -14.77 2.09 12.69
CA ALA A 253 -14.38 0.73 13.03
C ALA A 253 -15.37 0.11 14.04
N SER A 254 -15.63 -1.19 13.91
CA SER A 254 -16.49 -1.91 14.86
C SER A 254 -15.77 -2.11 16.20
N GLU A 255 -16.47 -2.00 17.34
CA GLU A 255 -15.89 -2.29 18.67
C GLU A 255 -15.25 -3.68 18.72
N SER A 256 -15.84 -4.65 18.03
CA SER A 256 -15.29 -6.01 17.84
C SER A 256 -14.00 -6.04 17.03
N LEU A 257 -13.86 -5.24 15.98
CA LEU A 257 -12.58 -5.13 15.26
C LEU A 257 -11.52 -4.50 16.17
N LEU A 258 -11.86 -3.41 16.86
CA LEU A 258 -10.92 -2.71 17.74
C LEU A 258 -10.43 -3.62 18.88
N ALA A 259 -11.31 -4.43 19.47
CA ALA A 259 -10.94 -5.45 20.45
C ALA A 259 -10.08 -6.60 19.83
N ASP A 260 -10.47 -7.13 18.67
CA ASP A 260 -9.72 -8.19 17.97
C ASP A 260 -8.31 -7.74 17.54
N LEU A 261 -8.14 -6.45 17.23
CA LEU A 261 -6.85 -5.84 16.89
C LEU A 261 -6.03 -5.51 18.13
N ASN A 262 -6.61 -4.84 19.14
CA ASN A 262 -5.91 -4.47 20.38
C ASN A 262 -5.35 -5.69 21.14
N ALA A 263 -6.02 -6.84 21.04
CA ALA A 263 -5.59 -8.10 21.63
C ALA A 263 -4.41 -8.81 20.89
N ASP A 264 -3.97 -8.30 19.75
CA ASP A 264 -2.84 -8.88 18.98
C ASP A 264 -1.48 -8.34 19.48
N ARG A 265 -0.37 -9.03 19.15
CA ARG A 265 0.97 -8.69 19.64
C ARG A 265 1.42 -7.33 19.15
N GLY A 266 1.73 -6.43 20.10
CA GLY A 266 2.24 -5.08 19.83
C GLY A 266 1.17 -4.11 19.34
N MET A 267 -0.10 -4.49 19.45
CA MET A 267 -1.26 -3.72 18.99
C MET A 267 -2.05 -3.08 20.14
N ASP A 268 -1.50 -3.09 21.35
CA ASP A 268 -2.06 -2.51 22.57
C ASP A 268 -2.29 -0.98 22.48
N TRP A 269 -1.67 -0.33 21.49
CA TRP A 269 -1.90 1.06 21.09
C TRP A 269 -3.26 1.31 20.41
N VAL A 270 -3.92 0.29 19.86
CA VAL A 270 -5.17 0.45 19.09
C VAL A 270 -6.29 0.94 20.02
N PRO A 271 -6.93 2.08 19.75
CA PRO A 271 -8.04 2.59 20.57
C PRO A 271 -9.18 1.57 20.65
N THR A 272 -9.65 1.27 21.87
CA THR A 272 -10.70 0.26 22.10
C THR A 272 -12.13 0.80 22.00
N THR A 273 -12.31 2.12 21.99
CA THR A 273 -13.63 2.78 22.00
C THR A 273 -14.10 3.23 20.62
N SER A 274 -13.19 3.70 19.78
CA SER A 274 -13.52 4.43 18.54
C SER A 274 -12.28 4.65 17.70
N ALA A 275 -12.39 4.35 16.40
CA ALA A 275 -11.48 4.80 15.35
C ALA A 275 -12.23 4.74 14.01
N TRP A 276 -11.62 5.24 12.94
CA TRP A 276 -12.10 5.16 11.58
C TRP A 276 -11.25 4.19 10.75
N LEU A 277 -11.89 3.20 10.13
CA LEU A 277 -11.26 2.26 9.22
C LEU A 277 -11.42 2.73 7.77
N THR A 278 -10.30 2.83 7.05
CA THR A 278 -10.29 3.03 5.60
C THR A 278 -9.55 1.90 4.90
N LYS A 279 -10.04 1.47 3.73
CA LYS A 279 -9.31 0.59 2.81
C LYS A 279 -9.16 1.28 1.46
N VAL A 280 -7.92 1.48 1.05
CA VAL A 280 -7.53 1.87 -0.30
C VAL A 280 -6.92 0.65 -0.98
N ALA A 281 -7.58 0.14 -2.03
CA ALA A 281 -6.99 -0.87 -2.89
C ALA A 281 -6.10 -0.18 -3.95
N VAL A 282 -4.84 -0.59 -4.04
CA VAL A 282 -3.99 -0.34 -5.20
C VAL A 282 -4.34 -1.39 -6.26
N ASP A 283 -4.68 -0.93 -7.47
CA ASP A 283 -5.19 -1.76 -8.56
C ASP A 283 -5.04 -0.99 -9.88
N GLY A 284 -3.80 -0.93 -10.40
CA GLY A 284 -3.47 -0.13 -11.58
C GLY A 284 -2.04 -0.30 -12.09
N THR A 285 -1.71 0.32 -13.22
CA THR A 285 -0.38 0.22 -13.84
C THR A 285 0.70 0.99 -13.05
N ALA A 286 1.94 0.52 -13.12
CA ALA A 286 3.11 1.17 -12.55
C ALA A 286 3.23 2.65 -13.02
N GLY A 287 2.90 2.92 -14.29
CA GLY A 287 2.87 4.28 -14.85
C GLY A 287 1.75 5.19 -14.32
N GLN A 288 0.79 4.68 -13.54
CA GLN A 288 -0.20 5.50 -12.81
C GLN A 288 0.28 5.87 -11.40
N LEU A 289 1.19 5.09 -10.79
CA LEU A 289 1.66 5.27 -9.41
C LEU A 289 2.88 6.19 -9.32
N GLY A 290 2.81 7.38 -9.92
CA GLY A 290 3.89 8.38 -9.89
C GLY A 290 3.96 9.21 -8.59
N TYR A 291 3.25 8.81 -7.54
CA TYR A 291 2.96 9.59 -6.33
C TYR A 291 2.84 8.67 -5.11
N ASP A 292 2.71 9.25 -3.91
CA ASP A 292 2.40 8.57 -2.65
C ASP A 292 1.02 8.96 -2.12
N LEU A 293 0.53 8.24 -1.09
CA LEU A 293 -0.75 8.57 -0.43
C LEU A 293 -0.48 9.36 0.85
N ALA A 294 -0.65 10.68 0.77
CA ALA A 294 -0.70 11.53 1.96
C ALA A 294 -2.08 11.45 2.62
N ILE A 295 -2.05 11.47 3.96
CA ILE A 295 -3.21 11.34 4.82
C ILE A 295 -3.24 12.58 5.73
N ASP A 296 -4.41 13.18 5.90
CA ASP A 296 -4.69 14.06 7.03
C ASP A 296 -5.62 13.30 7.98
N ALA A 297 -5.03 12.81 9.07
CA ALA A 297 -5.72 12.05 10.12
C ALA A 297 -6.37 12.96 11.17
N SER A 298 -6.14 14.29 11.12
CA SER A 298 -6.68 15.26 12.08
C SER A 298 -8.11 15.72 11.77
N GLY A 299 -8.69 15.28 10.65
CA GLY A 299 -10.00 15.72 10.16
C GLY A 299 -10.03 17.16 9.62
N ALA A 300 -8.88 17.85 9.52
CA ALA A 300 -8.81 19.24 9.07
C ALA A 300 -9.11 19.46 7.57
N GLY A 301 -9.10 18.38 6.77
CA GLY A 301 -9.33 18.38 5.32
C GLY A 301 -8.13 18.85 4.50
N ARG A 302 -6.90 18.67 5.00
CA ARG A 302 -5.66 19.28 4.46
C ARG A 302 -4.49 18.29 4.31
N PRO A 303 -4.66 17.15 3.61
CA PRO A 303 -3.57 16.24 3.32
C PRO A 303 -2.46 16.93 2.49
N SER A 304 -1.21 16.60 2.80
CA SER A 304 -0.03 17.32 2.33
C SER A 304 0.33 17.02 0.86
N PRO A 305 0.41 18.04 -0.02
CA PRO A 305 0.89 17.86 -1.39
C PRO A 305 2.37 17.48 -1.48
N ILE A 306 3.14 17.74 -0.42
CA ILE A 306 4.55 17.33 -0.33
C ILE A 306 4.61 15.83 -0.05
N ASP A 307 3.87 15.35 0.95
CA ASP A 307 3.93 13.94 1.35
C ASP A 307 3.29 13.03 0.29
N ALA A 308 2.35 13.55 -0.51
CA ALA A 308 1.83 12.87 -1.70
C ALA A 308 2.82 12.87 -2.89
N GLY A 309 3.91 13.65 -2.84
CA GLY A 309 4.89 13.76 -3.91
C GLY A 309 4.45 14.62 -5.10
N PHE A 310 3.42 15.46 -4.94
CA PHE A 310 2.99 16.41 -5.99
C PHE A 310 3.76 17.74 -5.96
N THR A 311 4.48 18.02 -4.87
CA THR A 311 5.25 19.24 -4.62
C THR A 311 6.54 18.89 -3.90
N MET A 312 7.69 19.46 -4.27
CA MET A 312 8.93 19.27 -3.51
C MET A 312 9.03 20.22 -2.29
N PRO A 313 9.69 19.83 -1.19
CA PRO A 313 9.93 20.71 -0.05
C PRO A 313 10.62 22.02 -0.46
N GLY A 314 10.20 23.13 0.14
CA GLY A 314 10.72 24.47 -0.19
C GLY A 314 10.19 25.07 -1.51
N ALA A 315 9.41 24.33 -2.31
CA ALA A 315 8.67 24.93 -3.42
C ALA A 315 7.64 25.95 -2.89
N ILE A 316 7.56 27.12 -3.54
CA ILE A 316 6.62 28.17 -3.15
C ILE A 316 5.22 27.75 -3.60
N VAL A 317 4.50 27.05 -2.73
CA VAL A 317 3.06 26.81 -2.88
C VAL A 317 2.36 28.17 -2.81
N PRO A 318 1.73 28.66 -3.88
CA PRO A 318 0.96 29.89 -3.80
C PRO A 318 -0.21 29.67 -2.82
N PRO A 319 -0.51 30.61 -1.92
CA PRO A 319 -1.58 30.43 -0.95
C PRO A 319 -2.89 30.13 -1.68
N ALA A 320 -3.61 29.13 -1.19
CA ALA A 320 -4.84 28.63 -1.83
C ALA A 320 -5.76 29.81 -2.16
N GLN A 321 -5.96 30.07 -3.45
CA GLN A 321 -6.63 31.28 -3.90
C GLN A 321 -8.05 31.29 -3.36
N PHE A 322 -8.41 32.37 -2.65
CA PHE A 322 -9.77 32.57 -2.15
C PHE A 322 -10.73 32.63 -3.34
N ASP A 323 -11.42 31.52 -3.59
CA ASP A 323 -12.37 31.40 -4.68
C ASP A 323 -13.64 32.21 -4.34
N LEU A 324 -13.58 33.51 -4.63
CA LEU A 324 -14.70 34.43 -4.45
C LEU A 324 -15.97 33.94 -5.17
N SER A 325 -15.85 33.14 -6.25
CA SER A 325 -17.04 32.60 -6.92
C SER A 325 -17.81 31.63 -6.03
N ARG A 326 -17.10 30.77 -5.27
CA ARG A 326 -17.71 29.87 -4.28
C ARG A 326 -18.29 30.63 -3.09
N LEU A 327 -17.59 31.66 -2.61
CA LEU A 327 -18.08 32.52 -1.53
C LEU A 327 -19.38 33.24 -1.94
N LEU A 328 -19.40 33.82 -3.15
CA LEU A 328 -20.57 34.50 -3.71
C LEU A 328 -21.72 33.52 -4.00
N LEU A 329 -21.44 32.30 -4.47
CA LEU A 329 -22.44 31.23 -4.63
C LEU A 329 -23.07 30.84 -3.28
N ALA A 330 -22.27 30.64 -2.23
CA ALA A 330 -22.77 30.33 -0.90
C ALA A 330 -23.64 31.47 -0.33
N LEU A 331 -23.17 32.72 -0.45
CA LEU A 331 -23.93 33.91 -0.02
C LEU A 331 -25.23 34.08 -0.82
N ALA A 332 -25.21 33.86 -2.13
CA ALA A 332 -26.41 33.90 -2.97
C ALA A 332 -27.42 32.80 -2.60
N PHE A 333 -26.95 31.61 -2.26
CA PHE A 333 -27.81 30.51 -1.80
C PHE A 333 -28.49 30.85 -0.47
N VAL A 334 -27.74 31.37 0.50
CA VAL A 334 -28.27 31.85 1.80
C VAL A 334 -29.27 32.99 1.60
N ALA A 335 -28.94 33.99 0.77
CA ALA A 335 -29.85 35.10 0.46
C ALA A 335 -31.15 34.63 -0.19
N THR A 336 -31.07 33.67 -1.13
CA THR A 336 -32.25 33.08 -1.79
C THR A 336 -33.12 32.32 -0.79
N GLY A 337 -32.52 31.55 0.12
CA GLY A 337 -33.23 30.87 1.21
C GLY A 337 -33.96 31.84 2.14
N LEU A 338 -33.29 32.93 2.56
CA LEU A 338 -33.88 33.98 3.40
C LEU A 338 -35.04 34.70 2.71
N VAL A 339 -34.92 35.00 1.40
CA VAL A 339 -36.03 35.56 0.61
C VAL A 339 -37.21 34.58 0.52
N GLY A 340 -36.95 33.28 0.33
CA GLY A 340 -37.99 32.24 0.36
C GLY A 340 -38.74 32.20 1.70
N ILE A 341 -38.02 32.22 2.82
CA ILE A 341 -38.59 32.25 4.17
C ILE A 341 -39.41 33.54 4.41
N ALA A 342 -38.92 34.69 3.93
CA ALA A 342 -39.61 35.97 4.01
C ALA A 342 -40.90 36.02 3.16
N MET A 343 -40.91 35.38 1.99
CA MET A 343 -42.11 35.20 1.16
C MET A 343 -43.14 34.30 1.87
N ILE A 344 -42.72 33.14 2.38
CA ILE A 344 -43.59 32.16 3.06
C ILE A 344 -44.20 32.73 4.34
N SER A 345 -43.44 33.48 5.13
CA SER A 345 -43.94 34.13 6.35
C SER A 345 -44.95 35.25 6.07
N ARG A 346 -44.76 36.02 4.98
CA ARG A 346 -45.74 37.01 4.50
C ARG A 346 -46.99 36.39 3.87
N ALA A 347 -46.89 35.15 3.35
CA ALA A 347 -48.00 34.45 2.72
C ALA A 347 -48.96 33.76 3.71
N ARG A 348 -48.66 33.74 5.02
CA ARG A 348 -49.57 33.19 6.05
C ARG A 348 -50.74 34.15 6.29
N PRO A 349 -52.00 33.76 6.04
CA PRO A 349 -53.16 34.61 6.35
C PRO A 349 -53.29 34.83 7.85
N SER A 350 -53.70 36.04 8.25
CA SER A 350 -54.04 36.34 9.64
C SER A 350 -55.32 35.60 10.05
N THR A 351 -55.19 34.51 10.79
CA THR A 351 -56.32 33.85 11.47
C THR A 351 -57.02 34.86 12.40
N GLY A 352 -58.33 35.00 12.23
CA GLY A 352 -59.12 36.10 12.82
C GLY A 352 -59.25 36.10 14.34
N ARG A 353 -59.78 37.21 14.86
CA ARG A 353 -60.06 37.44 16.29
C ARG A 353 -61.10 36.44 16.84
N PRO A 354 -61.08 36.13 18.15
CA PRO A 354 -62.05 35.22 18.76
C PRO A 354 -63.48 35.78 18.70
N ILE A 355 -64.44 34.88 18.52
CA ILE A 355 -65.87 35.14 18.76
C ILE A 355 -66.17 34.66 20.17
N GLY A 356 -66.64 35.57 21.03
CA GLY A 356 -67.15 35.23 22.36
C GLY A 356 -68.66 35.13 22.37
N TRP A 357 -69.17 34.22 23.20
CA TRP A 357 -70.51 34.18 23.78
C TRP A 357 -70.36 33.62 25.21
#